data_AF-A0A0L0LC53-F1
#
_entry.id   AF-A0A0L0LC53-F1
#
_cell.length_a   1.000
_cell.length_b   1.000
_cell.length_c   1.000
_cell.angle_alpha   90.00
_cell.angle_beta   90.00
_cell.angle_gamma   90.00
#
_symmetry.space_group_name_H-M   'P 1'
#
loop_
_entity.id
_entity.type
_entity.pdbx_description
1 polymer ?
#
loop_
_entity_poly.entity_id
_entity_poly.type
_entity_poly.pdbx_seq_one_letter_code
_entity_poly.pdbx_strand_id
1 'polypeptide(L)'
;MKTLSIPLAIVIGCVILGGFYYASEVNKQKSIEMQQWTELASKKEQEKREYTLKQKDTCLSIYETEGKKWSNVTGWRYNETEDRCYIEYKETNPKTSAQCNSTYKDEDGKVSPLVFMDYLLCLDGKFEKIF
;
A
#
# COMPACT_ATOMS: atom_id res chain seq x y z
N MET A 1 74.90 -17.06 2.16
CA MET A 1 73.58 -16.87 1.51
C MET A 1 72.63 -16.16 2.46
N LYS A 2 72.66 -14.82 2.54
CA LYS A 2 71.68 -14.02 3.30
C LYS A 2 71.56 -12.64 2.65
N THR A 3 70.80 -12.54 1.55
CA THR A 3 70.49 -11.26 0.89
C THR A 3 69.04 -11.20 0.37
N LEU A 4 68.22 -12.22 0.64
CA LEU A 4 66.84 -12.28 0.14
C LEU A 4 65.80 -11.60 1.05
N SER A 5 66.16 -11.17 2.27
CA SER A 5 65.20 -10.69 3.27
C SER A 5 64.63 -9.30 2.97
N ILE A 6 65.41 -8.42 2.35
CA ILE A 6 65.01 -7.03 2.05
C ILE A 6 63.94 -6.95 0.95
N PRO A 7 64.13 -7.54 -0.26
CA PRO A 7 63.09 -7.49 -1.29
C PRO A 7 61.82 -8.23 -0.86
N LEU A 8 61.93 -9.29 -0.07
CA LEU A 8 60.78 -10.01 0.48
C LEU A 8 59.93 -9.13 1.42
N ALA A 9 60.57 -8.33 2.28
CA ALA A 9 59.87 -7.42 3.19
C ALA A 9 59.09 -6.32 2.44
N ILE A 10 59.65 -5.81 1.33
CA ILE A 10 59.00 -4.77 0.50
C ILE A 10 57.75 -5.34 -0.18
N VAL A 11 57.84 -6.55 -0.74
CA VAL A 11 56.68 -7.22 -1.37
C VAL A 11 55.57 -7.47 -0.35
N ILE A 12 55.92 -7.95 0.84
CA ILE A 12 54.94 -8.17 1.92
C ILE A 12 54.27 -6.84 2.33
N GLY A 13 55.04 -5.76 2.45
CA GLY A 13 54.52 -4.42 2.76
C GLY A 13 53.51 -3.92 1.71
N CYS A 14 53.83 -4.08 0.42
CA CYS A 14 52.93 -3.71 -0.67
C CYS A 14 51.63 -4.52 -0.68
N VAL A 15 51.70 -5.83 -0.40
CA VAL A 15 50.51 -6.70 -0.34
C VAL A 15 49.61 -6.32 0.83
N ILE A 16 50.18 -5.99 2.00
CA ILE A 16 49.40 -5.56 3.16
C ILE A 16 48.70 -4.24 2.88
N LEU A 17 49.42 -3.22 2.38
CA LEU A 17 48.84 -1.91 2.07
C LEU A 17 47.80 -1.99 0.96
N GLY A 18 48.07 -2.73 -0.11
CA GLY A 18 47.12 -2.96 -1.20
C GLY A 18 45.87 -3.71 -0.73
N GLY A 19 46.04 -4.72 0.13
CA GLY A 19 44.94 -5.48 0.71
C GLY A 19 44.03 -4.63 1.61
N PHE A 20 44.60 -3.80 2.48
CA PHE A 20 43.84 -2.87 3.31
C PHE A 20 43.09 -1.81 2.48
N TYR A 21 43.74 -1.28 1.44
CA TYR A 21 43.12 -0.30 0.54
C TYR A 21 41.92 -0.90 -0.21
N TYR A 22 42.08 -2.09 -0.79
CA TYR A 22 41.01 -2.78 -1.49
C TYR A 22 39.85 -3.17 -0.54
N ALA A 23 40.15 -3.71 0.64
CA ALA A 23 39.13 -4.04 1.63
C ALA A 23 38.35 -2.79 2.10
N SER A 24 39.03 -1.64 2.22
CA SER A 24 38.40 -0.36 2.54
C SER A 24 37.45 0.11 1.44
N GLU A 25 37.83 0.00 0.17
CA GLU A 25 36.96 0.36 -0.97
C GLU A 25 35.73 -0.55 -1.08
N VAL A 26 35.88 -1.86 -0.87
CA VAL A 26 34.74 -2.81 -0.89
C VAL A 26 33.75 -2.51 0.22
N ASN A 27 34.22 -2.20 1.43
CA ASN A 27 33.35 -1.80 2.53
C ASN A 27 32.62 -0.49 2.27
N LYS A 28 33.27 0.48 1.61
CA LYS A 28 32.63 1.74 1.21
C LYS A 28 31.53 1.51 0.17
N GLN A 29 31.77 0.69 -0.85
CA GLN A 29 30.75 0.37 -1.86
C GLN A 29 29.50 -0.25 -1.23
N LYS A 30 29.68 -1.23 -0.33
CA LYS A 30 28.58 -1.91 0.37
C LYS A 30 27.70 -0.96 1.19
N SER A 31 28.31 0.04 1.84
CA SER A 31 27.55 1.03 2.61
C SER A 31 26.69 1.93 1.73
N ILE A 32 27.19 2.31 0.55
CA ILE A 32 26.48 3.18 -0.40
C ILE A 32 25.29 2.43 -1.01
N GLU A 33 25.50 1.17 -1.41
CA GLU A 33 24.43 0.32 -1.94
C GLU A 33 23.29 0.18 -0.93
N MET A 34 23.60 -0.11 0.33
CA MET A 34 22.57 -0.23 1.38
C MET A 34 21.78 1.06 1.60
N GLN A 35 22.45 2.22 1.53
CA GLN A 35 21.78 3.51 1.63
C GLN A 35 20.86 3.76 0.42
N GLN A 36 21.31 3.43 -0.80
CA GLN A 36 20.47 3.53 -2.00
C GLN A 36 19.24 2.64 -1.93
N TRP A 37 19.38 1.39 -1.46
CA TRP A 37 18.23 0.49 -1.28
C TRP A 37 17.21 1.04 -0.28
N THR A 38 17.70 1.62 0.82
CA THR A 38 16.84 2.22 1.85
C THR A 38 16.13 3.46 1.31
N GLU A 39 16.84 4.34 0.59
CA GLU A 39 16.26 5.54 -0.02
C GLU A 39 15.25 5.19 -1.11
N LEU A 40 15.52 4.17 -1.93
CA LEU A 40 14.57 3.68 -2.94
C LEU A 40 13.32 3.08 -2.30
N ALA A 41 13.47 2.33 -1.21
CA ALA A 41 12.33 1.78 -0.48
C ALA A 41 11.48 2.90 0.14
N SER A 42 12.10 3.90 0.78
CA SER A 42 11.39 5.02 1.38
C SER A 42 10.69 5.88 0.33
N LYS A 43 11.32 6.12 -0.83
CA LYS A 43 10.71 6.87 -1.93
C LYS A 43 9.47 6.16 -2.49
N LYS A 44 9.57 4.85 -2.74
CA LYS A 44 8.42 4.06 -3.20
C LYS A 44 7.27 4.07 -2.20
N GLU A 45 7.58 4.02 -0.90
CA GLU A 45 6.57 4.09 0.14
C GLU A 45 5.90 5.48 0.19
N GLN A 46 6.68 6.55 0.07
CA GLN A 46 6.16 7.92 -0.02
C GLN A 46 5.27 8.11 -1.25
N GLU A 47 5.73 7.69 -2.43
CA GLU A 47 4.95 7.77 -3.67
C GLU A 47 3.62 7.02 -3.57
N LYS A 48 3.63 5.81 -2.98
CA LYS A 48 2.40 5.04 -2.74
C LYS A 48 1.45 5.79 -1.81
N ARG A 49 1.95 6.34 -0.70
CA ARG A 49 1.12 7.12 0.23
C ARG A 49 0.53 8.36 -0.43
N GLU A 50 1.33 9.10 -1.19
CA GLU A 50 0.87 10.29 -1.92
C GLU A 50 -0.20 9.95 -2.95
N TYR A 51 -0.02 8.84 -3.68
CA TYR A 51 -1.01 8.34 -4.63
C TYR A 51 -2.33 8.01 -3.94
N THR A 52 -2.29 7.22 -2.86
CA THR A 52 -3.48 6.86 -2.08
C THR A 52 -4.19 8.10 -1.51
N LEU A 53 -3.44 9.11 -1.04
CA LEU A 53 -4.01 10.36 -0.56
C LEU A 53 -4.71 11.13 -1.67
N LYS A 54 -4.10 11.25 -2.86
CA LYS A 54 -4.72 11.89 -4.03
C LYS A 54 -6.02 11.20 -4.45
N GLN A 55 -6.04 9.87 -4.42
CA GLN A 55 -7.25 9.12 -4.74
C GLN A 55 -8.35 9.33 -3.69
N LYS A 56 -8.00 9.34 -2.40
CA LYS A 56 -8.95 9.66 -1.32
C LYS A 56 -9.51 11.08 -1.46
N ASP A 57 -8.67 12.06 -1.80
CA ASP A 57 -9.10 13.44 -2.05
C ASP A 57 -10.04 13.54 -3.27
N THR A 58 -9.72 12.82 -4.34
CA THR A 58 -10.59 12.70 -5.52
C THR A 58 -11.94 12.07 -5.14
N CYS A 59 -11.93 11.02 -4.32
CA CYS A 59 -13.13 10.38 -3.78
C CYS A 59 -14.02 11.34 -2.99
N LEU A 60 -13.38 12.12 -2.11
CA LEU A 60 -14.06 13.13 -1.31
C LEU A 60 -14.70 14.20 -2.21
N SER A 61 -14.01 14.63 -3.27
CA SER A 61 -14.56 15.60 -4.22
C SER A 61 -15.80 15.07 -4.95
N ILE A 62 -15.83 13.77 -5.30
CA ILE A 62 -16.99 13.11 -5.89
C ILE A 62 -18.13 13.07 -4.88
N TYR A 63 -17.85 12.66 -3.64
CA TYR A 63 -18.83 12.66 -2.54
C TYR A 63 -19.48 14.03 -2.33
N GLU A 64 -18.67 15.10 -2.26
CA GLU A 64 -19.19 16.46 -2.09
C GLU A 64 -20.05 16.92 -3.27
N THR A 65 -19.64 16.55 -4.49
CA THR A 65 -20.36 16.89 -5.72
C THR A 65 -21.69 16.14 -5.80
N GLU A 66 -21.69 14.86 -5.47
CA GLU A 66 -22.90 14.04 -5.42
C GLU A 66 -23.82 14.47 -4.28
N GLY A 67 -23.29 14.81 -3.10
CA GLY A 67 -24.07 15.33 -1.97
C GLY A 67 -24.72 16.69 -2.25
N LYS A 68 -24.12 17.51 -3.12
CA LYS A 68 -24.76 18.74 -3.63
C LYS A 68 -25.91 18.46 -4.61
N LYS A 69 -25.83 17.37 -5.39
CA LYS A 69 -26.85 16.98 -6.36
C LYS A 69 -27.99 16.18 -5.73
N TRP A 70 -27.67 15.34 -4.75
CA TRP A 70 -28.57 14.35 -4.17
C TRP A 70 -28.55 14.46 -2.64
N SER A 71 -29.71 14.70 -2.03
CA SER A 71 -29.85 14.80 -0.57
C SER A 71 -29.82 13.46 0.15
N ASN A 72 -29.80 12.34 -0.58
CA ASN A 72 -29.77 11.00 -0.01
C ASN A 72 -28.35 10.41 0.09
N VAL A 73 -27.30 11.17 -0.23
CA VAL A 73 -25.91 10.74 -0.01
C VAL A 73 -25.62 10.73 1.49
N THR A 74 -25.10 9.61 2.00
CA THR A 74 -24.87 9.42 3.44
C THR A 74 -23.40 9.25 3.82
N GLY A 75 -22.56 8.82 2.88
CA GLY A 75 -21.16 8.53 3.17
C GLY A 75 -20.35 8.19 1.92
N TRP A 76 -19.06 7.92 2.12
CA TRP A 76 -18.16 7.45 1.08
C TRP A 76 -17.05 6.59 1.67
N ARG A 77 -16.50 5.70 0.84
CA ARG A 77 -15.28 4.94 1.15
C ARG A 77 -14.44 4.74 -0.10
N TYR A 78 -13.13 4.65 0.09
CA TYR A 78 -12.18 4.33 -0.97
C TYR A 78 -11.57 2.96 -0.71
N ASN A 79 -11.58 2.09 -1.72
CA ASN A 79 -10.98 0.77 -1.67
C ASN A 79 -9.59 0.82 -2.31
N GLU A 80 -8.54 0.76 -1.50
CA GLU A 80 -7.14 0.80 -1.96
C GLU A 80 -6.74 -0.43 -2.79
N THR A 81 -7.44 -1.56 -2.64
CA THR A 81 -7.13 -2.80 -3.36
C THR A 81 -7.68 -2.77 -4.78
N GLU A 82 -8.86 -2.18 -4.95
CA GLU A 82 -9.53 -2.10 -6.25
C GLU A 82 -9.31 -0.76 -6.94
N ASP A 83 -8.72 0.22 -6.26
CA ASP A 83 -8.57 1.61 -6.69
C ASP A 83 -9.92 2.23 -7.10
N ARG A 84 -10.94 2.01 -6.26
CA ARG A 84 -12.33 2.41 -6.56
C ARG A 84 -12.96 3.21 -5.43
N CYS A 85 -13.79 4.16 -5.83
CA CYS A 85 -14.58 5.00 -4.95
C CYS A 85 -16.00 4.48 -4.82
N TYR A 86 -16.49 4.36 -3.59
CA TYR A 86 -17.84 3.94 -3.29
C TYR A 86 -18.53 5.07 -2.56
N ILE A 87 -19.63 5.56 -3.11
CA ILE A 87 -20.48 6.57 -2.48
C ILE A 87 -21.73 5.86 -1.95
N GLU A 88 -22.03 6.05 -0.66
CA GLU A 88 -23.21 5.50 -0.01
C GLU A 88 -24.42 6.43 -0.20
N TYR A 89 -25.54 5.84 -0.62
CA TYR A 89 -26.81 6.50 -0.77
C TYR A 89 -27.86 5.79 0.08
N LYS A 90 -28.81 6.55 0.63
CA LYS A 90 -30.00 6.02 1.29
C LYS A 90 -31.04 5.61 0.24
N GLU A 91 -31.55 4.38 0.35
CA GLU A 91 -32.66 3.89 -0.47
C GLU A 91 -33.96 4.60 -0.07
N THR A 92 -34.73 5.03 -1.07
CA THR A 92 -36.06 5.60 -0.87
C THR A 92 -37.05 4.55 -0.35
N ASN A 93 -36.88 3.29 -0.79
CA ASN A 93 -37.69 2.15 -0.40
C ASN A 93 -36.76 1.05 0.13
N PRO A 94 -36.36 1.10 1.41
CA PRO A 94 -35.39 0.16 1.96
C PRO A 94 -35.96 -1.26 1.93
N LYS A 95 -35.14 -2.20 1.48
CA LYS A 95 -35.47 -3.63 1.54
C LYS A 95 -35.73 -4.06 2.98
N THR A 96 -36.66 -4.99 3.16
CA THR A 96 -36.89 -5.57 4.50
C THR A 96 -35.73 -6.49 4.87
N SER A 97 -35.50 -6.69 6.18
CA SER A 97 -34.46 -7.62 6.64
C SER A 97 -34.65 -9.04 6.09
N ALA A 98 -35.90 -9.46 5.81
CA ALA A 98 -36.20 -10.74 5.18
C ALA A 98 -35.70 -10.80 3.73
N GLN A 99 -35.84 -9.72 2.96
CA GLN A 99 -35.32 -9.62 1.60
C GLN A 99 -33.79 -9.64 1.59
N CYS A 100 -33.14 -8.85 2.46
CA CYS A 100 -31.68 -8.86 2.58
C CYS A 100 -31.15 -10.25 3.00
N ASN A 101 -31.83 -10.91 3.93
CA ASN A 101 -31.48 -12.27 4.33
C ASN A 101 -31.60 -13.25 3.15
N SER A 102 -32.66 -13.18 2.36
CA SER A 102 -32.84 -14.07 1.20
C SER A 102 -31.81 -13.87 0.09
N THR A 103 -31.26 -12.66 -0.05
CA THR A 103 -30.29 -12.33 -1.10
C THR A 103 -28.86 -12.70 -0.71
N TYR A 104 -28.49 -12.54 0.57
CA TYR A 104 -27.09 -12.60 1.00
C TYR A 104 -26.78 -13.75 1.96
N LYS A 105 -27.78 -14.41 2.55
CA LYS A 105 -27.56 -15.60 3.37
C LYS A 105 -27.60 -16.86 2.50
N ASP A 106 -26.69 -17.77 2.80
CA ASP A 106 -26.73 -19.13 2.28
C ASP A 106 -27.82 -19.97 2.97
N GLU A 107 -27.96 -21.23 2.54
CA GLU A 107 -28.94 -22.18 3.11
C GLU A 107 -28.72 -22.45 4.61
N ASP A 108 -27.49 -22.25 5.10
CA ASP A 108 -27.12 -22.37 6.51
C ASP A 108 -27.37 -21.07 7.32
N GLY A 109 -27.89 -20.03 6.67
CA GLY A 109 -28.19 -18.74 7.30
C GLY A 109 -26.96 -17.86 7.57
N LYS A 110 -25.81 -18.19 6.99
CA LYS A 110 -24.55 -17.45 7.11
C LYS A 110 -24.38 -16.49 5.95
N VAL A 111 -23.69 -15.38 6.21
CA VAL A 111 -23.33 -14.38 5.20
C VAL A 111 -21.86 -14.57 4.87
N SER A 112 -21.53 -14.68 3.57
CA SER A 112 -20.14 -14.80 3.14
C SER A 112 -19.36 -13.50 3.48
N PRO A 113 -18.11 -13.60 3.97
CA PRO A 113 -17.28 -12.43 4.26
C PRO A 113 -17.13 -11.46 3.08
N LEU A 114 -17.21 -11.96 1.85
CA LEU A 114 -17.06 -11.16 0.63
C LEU A 114 -18.24 -10.20 0.39
N VAL A 115 -19.46 -10.58 0.80
CA VAL A 115 -20.70 -9.80 0.58
C VAL A 115 -21.24 -9.21 1.87
N PHE A 116 -20.47 -9.31 2.96
CA PHE A 116 -20.90 -8.87 4.28
C PHE A 116 -21.20 -7.37 4.32
N MET A 117 -20.39 -6.55 3.64
CA MET A 117 -20.63 -5.11 3.55
C MET A 117 -21.92 -4.80 2.78
N ASP A 118 -22.17 -5.47 1.66
CA ASP A 118 -23.42 -5.30 0.89
C ASP A 118 -24.66 -5.71 1.70
N TYR A 119 -24.52 -6.77 2.52
CA TYR A 119 -25.57 -7.20 3.43
C TYR A 119 -25.86 -6.15 4.51
N LEU A 120 -24.83 -5.57 5.13
CA LEU A 120 -25.01 -4.50 6.13
C LEU A 120 -25.66 -3.26 5.51
N LEU A 121 -25.20 -2.84 4.33
CA LEU A 121 -25.80 -1.72 3.60
C LEU A 121 -27.28 -2.00 3.30
N CYS A 122 -27.61 -3.21 2.85
CA CYS A 122 -29.00 -3.63 2.63
C CYS A 122 -29.85 -3.51 3.90
N LEU A 123 -29.35 -3.97 5.05
CA LEU A 123 -30.05 -3.87 6.33
C LEU A 123 -30.26 -2.42 6.78
N ASP A 124 -29.29 -1.55 6.52
CA ASP A 124 -29.36 -0.12 6.82
C ASP A 124 -30.21 0.67 5.81
N GLY A 125 -30.73 -0.01 4.77
CA GLY A 125 -31.49 0.63 3.71
C GLY A 125 -30.63 1.59 2.88
N LYS A 126 -29.38 1.21 2.67
CA LYS A 126 -28.38 1.95 1.88
C LYS A 126 -27.89 1.11 0.72
N PHE A 127 -27.36 1.77 -0.29
CA PHE A 127 -26.65 1.15 -1.38
C PHE A 127 -25.42 1.97 -1.76
N GLU A 128 -24.43 1.31 -2.34
CA GLU A 128 -23.23 1.97 -2.82
C GLU A 128 -23.22 2.08 -4.35
N LYS A 129 -22.68 3.19 -4.84
CA LYS A 129 -22.36 3.37 -6.25
C LYS A 129 -20.86 3.53 -6.43
N ILE A 130 -20.33 2.80 -7.40
CA ILE A 130 -18.92 2.81 -7.77
C ILE A 130 -18.65 3.96 -8.74
N PHE A 131 -17.55 4.67 -8.50
CA PHE A 131 -16.98 5.71 -9.37
C PHE A 131 -15.51 5.44 -9.65
#